data_AF-A0A845LN27-F1
#
_entry.id   AF-A0A845LN27-F1
#
_cell.length_a   1.000
_cell.length_b   1.000
_cell.length_c   1.000
_cell.angle_alpha   90.00
_cell.angle_beta   90.00
_cell.angle_gamma   90.00
#
_symmetry.space_group_name_H-M   'P 1'
#
loop_
_entity.id
_entity.type
_entity.pdbx_description
1 polymer ?
#
loop_
_entity_poly.entity_id
_entity_poly.type
_entity_poly.pdbx_seq_one_letter_code
_entity_poly.pdbx_strand_id
1 'polypeptide(L)'
;MIESHRSSGGWLLAFCGWLLSAVVVPFIPEIMSGGRILGYPLMEYVATIGLFAVILLAIWIPAGFKASKLYRFNGPGRAVSALLKVFILQILVFTVIFRFFWNS
;
A
#
# COMPACT_ATOMS: atom_id res chain seq x y z
N MET A 1 -1.80 29.27 -12.56
CA MET A 1 -2.58 28.02 -12.44
C MET A 1 -1.78 26.72 -12.68
N ILE A 2 -0.45 26.74 -12.91
CA ILE A 2 0.34 25.54 -13.27
C ILE A 2 0.84 24.73 -12.04
N GLU A 3 0.78 25.27 -10.82
CA GLU A 3 1.28 24.56 -9.63
C GLU A 3 0.38 23.42 -9.14
N SER A 4 -0.93 23.43 -9.44
CA SER A 4 -1.85 22.41 -8.93
C SER A 4 -1.68 21.03 -9.59
N HIS A 5 -1.22 20.99 -10.85
CA HIS A 5 -1.00 19.73 -11.58
C HIS A 5 0.23 18.93 -11.10
N ARG A 6 1.24 19.59 -10.51
CA ARG A 6 2.41 18.89 -9.96
C ARG A 6 2.15 18.32 -8.57
N SER A 7 1.34 18.98 -7.76
CA SER A 7 0.96 18.46 -6.43
C SER A 7 0.06 17.21 -6.55
N SER A 8 -0.82 17.19 -7.54
CA SER A 8 -1.74 16.06 -7.80
C SER A 8 -1.03 14.79 -8.25
N GLY A 9 0.10 14.88 -8.96
CA GLY A 9 0.85 13.70 -9.42
C GLY A 9 1.39 12.82 -8.29
N GLY A 10 1.95 13.42 -7.24
CA GLY A 10 2.47 12.66 -6.09
C GLY A 10 1.36 11.99 -5.28
N TRP A 11 0.24 12.68 -5.10
CA TRP A 11 -0.96 12.12 -4.45
C TRP A 11 -1.60 11.01 -5.26
N LEU A 12 -1.67 11.14 -6.58
CA LEU A 12 -2.23 10.12 -7.45
C LEU A 12 -1.38 8.84 -7.41
N LEU A 13 -0.06 8.97 -7.46
CA LEU A 13 0.85 7.82 -7.30
C LEU A 13 0.73 7.17 -5.92
N ALA A 14 0.60 7.96 -4.86
CA ALA A 14 0.40 7.44 -3.50
C ALA A 14 -0.96 6.75 -3.36
N PHE A 15 -2.01 7.28 -3.99
CA PHE A 15 -3.33 6.65 -4.03
C PHE A 15 -3.31 5.32 -4.77
N CYS A 16 -2.65 5.25 -5.94
CA CYS A 16 -2.45 3.99 -6.66
C CYS A 16 -1.71 2.95 -5.81
N GLY A 17 -0.63 3.38 -5.14
CA GLY A 17 0.13 2.52 -4.23
C GLY A 17 -0.71 2.04 -3.05
N TRP A 18 -1.48 2.93 -2.41
CA TRP A 18 -2.42 2.59 -1.34
C TRP A 18 -3.46 1.56 -1.78
N LEU A 19 -4.10 1.78 -2.93
CA LEU A 19 -5.14 0.90 -3.45
C LEU A 19 -4.59 -0.48 -3.77
N LEU A 20 -3.41 -0.54 -4.39
CA LEU A 20 -2.72 -1.80 -4.65
C LEU A 20 -2.30 -2.51 -3.35
N SER A 21 -1.90 -1.75 -2.33
CA SER A 21 -1.55 -2.30 -1.01
C SER A 21 -2.74 -2.87 -0.27
N ALA A 22 -3.88 -2.17 -0.30
CA ALA A 22 -5.13 -2.60 0.31
C ALA A 22 -5.62 -3.92 -0.28
N VAL A 23 -5.36 -4.14 -1.57
CA VAL A 23 -5.66 -5.42 -2.22
C VAL A 23 -4.57 -6.45 -1.94
N VAL A 24 -3.27 -6.14 -2.02
CA VAL A 24 -2.21 -7.16 -1.94
C VAL A 24 -1.95 -7.65 -0.52
N VAL A 25 -1.92 -6.76 0.47
CA VAL A 25 -1.51 -7.09 1.86
C VAL A 25 -2.41 -8.17 2.49
N PRO A 26 -3.75 -8.12 2.37
CA PRO A 26 -4.63 -9.17 2.87
C PRO A 26 -4.34 -10.58 2.35
N PHE A 27 -3.78 -10.72 1.15
CA PHE A 27 -3.52 -12.02 0.52
C PHE A 27 -2.12 -12.58 0.82
N ILE A 28 -1.27 -11.83 1.51
CA ILE A 28 0.08 -12.31 1.89
C ILE A 28 0.02 -13.65 2.64
N PRO A 29 -0.85 -13.86 3.65
CA PRO A 29 -0.94 -15.15 4.36
C PRO A 29 -1.32 -16.32 3.45
N GLU A 30 -2.23 -16.10 2.49
CA GLU A 30 -2.65 -17.11 1.53
C GLU A 30 -1.54 -17.46 0.54
N ILE A 31 -0.82 -16.46 0.05
CA ILE A 31 0.35 -16.65 -0.82
C ILE A 31 1.45 -17.42 -0.08
N MET A 32 1.66 -17.16 1.21
CA MET A 32 2.67 -17.84 2.04
C MET A 32 2.29 -19.28 2.38
N SER A 33 1.00 -19.57 2.60
CA SER A 33 0.52 -20.90 2.98
C SER A 33 0.26 -21.83 1.78
N GLY A 34 0.26 -21.30 0.56
CA GLY A 34 -0.08 -22.08 -0.64
C GLY A 34 -1.54 -22.52 -0.69
N GLY A 35 -2.39 -21.96 0.18
CA GLY A 35 -3.81 -22.25 0.27
C GLY A 35 -4.62 -21.71 -0.91
N ARG A 36 -5.86 -22.20 -1.09
CA ARG A 36 -6.76 -21.66 -2.12
C ARG A 36 -7.28 -20.28 -1.70
N ILE A 37 -7.02 -19.29 -2.55
CA ILE A 37 -7.45 -17.87 -2.44
C ILE A 37 -9.00 -17.68 -2.42
N LEU A 38 -9.78 -18.76 -2.54
CA LEU A 38 -11.23 -18.74 -2.70
C LEU A 38 -11.97 -19.52 -1.59
N GLY A 39 -11.28 -19.84 -0.49
CA GLY A 39 -11.85 -20.64 0.60
C GLY A 39 -12.72 -19.85 1.58
N TYR A 40 -12.56 -18.52 1.66
CA TYR A 40 -13.31 -17.68 2.59
C TYR A 40 -14.60 -17.11 1.98
N PRO A 41 -15.65 -16.86 2.80
CA PRO A 41 -16.84 -16.15 2.34
C PRO A 41 -16.49 -14.78 1.79
N LEU A 42 -17.05 -14.41 0.63
CA LEU A 42 -16.79 -13.12 -0.05
C LEU A 42 -16.93 -11.90 0.89
N MET A 43 -17.86 -11.95 1.85
CA MET A 43 -18.07 -10.88 2.83
C MET A 43 -16.88 -10.70 3.78
N GLU A 44 -16.20 -11.77 4.17
CA GLU A 44 -15.01 -11.72 5.03
C GLU A 44 -13.81 -11.15 4.26
N TYR A 45 -13.70 -11.45 2.96
CA TYR A 45 -12.71 -10.82 2.09
C TYR A 45 -12.91 -9.30 1.98
N VAL A 46 -14.13 -8.86 1.70
CA VAL A 46 -14.43 -7.42 1.56
C VAL A 46 -14.19 -6.69 2.88
N ALA A 47 -14.58 -7.29 4.02
CA ALA A 47 -14.31 -6.73 5.34
C ALA A 47 -12.80 -6.62 5.62
N THR A 48 -12.02 -7.65 5.28
CA THR A 48 -10.57 -7.66 5.46
C THR A 48 -9.89 -6.61 4.59
N ILE A 49 -10.22 -6.53 3.30
CA ILE A 49 -9.71 -5.49 2.40
C ILE A 49 -10.05 -4.10 2.93
N GLY A 50 -11.29 -3.89 3.39
CA GLY A 50 -11.73 -2.63 3.98
C GLY A 50 -10.93 -2.25 5.24
N LEU A 51 -10.71 -3.20 6.15
CA LEU A 51 -9.91 -2.99 7.37
C LEU A 51 -8.46 -2.61 7.03
N PHE A 52 -7.82 -3.35 6.12
CA PHE A 52 -6.46 -3.04 5.69
C PHE A 52 -6.38 -1.72 4.93
N ALA A 53 -7.37 -1.39 4.10
CA ALA A 53 -7.44 -0.09 3.42
C ALA A 53 -7.39 1.06 4.44
N VAL A 54 -8.13 0.95 5.55
CA VAL A 54 -8.13 1.95 6.63
C VAL A 54 -6.79 1.98 7.36
N ILE A 55 -6.24 0.83 7.77
CA ILE A 55 -4.94 0.75 8.46
C ILE A 55 -3.83 1.37 7.61
N LEU A 56 -3.81 1.05 6.32
CA LEU A 56 -2.80 1.51 5.38
C LEU A 56 -2.85 3.02 5.13
N LEU A 57 -3.97 3.72 5.42
CA LEU A 57 -4.00 5.18 5.35
C LEU A 57 -2.95 5.82 6.27
N ALA A 58 -2.67 5.23 7.43
CA ALA A 58 -1.64 5.74 8.34
C ALA A 58 -0.23 5.75 7.73
N ILE A 59 0.03 4.87 6.75
CA ILE A 59 1.30 4.78 6.03
C ILE A 59 1.25 5.66 4.77
N TRP A 60 0.16 5.56 4.00
CA TRP A 60 0.08 6.16 2.67
C TRP A 60 -0.25 7.66 2.68
N ILE A 61 -0.95 8.18 3.68
CA ILE A 61 -1.18 9.62 3.85
C ILE A 61 0.16 10.37 4.01
N PRO A 62 1.03 10.06 5.00
CA PRO A 62 2.31 10.73 5.14
C PRO A 62 3.26 10.43 3.97
N ALA A 63 3.18 9.24 3.36
CA ALA A 63 3.92 8.94 2.14
C ALA A 63 3.48 9.82 0.96
N GLY A 64 2.18 10.08 0.81
CA GLY A 64 1.60 10.97 -0.20
C GLY A 64 2.03 12.42 -0.04
N PHE A 65 2.07 12.94 1.19
CA PHE A 65 2.63 14.27 1.47
C PHE A 65 4.11 14.36 1.08
N LYS A 66 4.93 13.38 1.47
CA LYS A 66 6.35 13.33 1.12
C LYS A 66 6.57 13.18 -0.39
N ALA A 67 5.82 12.31 -1.04
CA ALA A 67 5.92 12.06 -2.48
C ALA A 67 5.51 13.28 -3.29
N SER A 68 4.46 14.01 -2.88
CA SER A 68 4.04 15.26 -3.54
C SER A 68 5.09 16.35 -3.43
N LYS A 69 5.77 16.46 -2.27
CA LYS A 69 6.92 17.34 -2.12
C LYS A 69 8.07 16.92 -3.03
N LEU A 70 8.44 15.64 -3.04
CA LEU A 70 9.50 15.11 -3.91
C LEU A 70 9.18 15.31 -5.41
N TYR A 71 7.93 15.10 -5.81
CA TYR A 71 7.48 15.27 -7.19
C TYR A 71 7.66 16.72 -7.66
N ARG A 72 7.36 17.70 -6.80
CA ARG A 72 7.50 19.12 -7.10
C ARG A 72 8.96 19.56 -7.26
N PHE A 73 9.87 19.10 -6.39
CA PHE A 73 11.25 19.58 -6.34
C PHE A 73 12.25 18.73 -7.14
N ASN A 74 12.06 17.41 -7.18
CA ASN A 74 13.03 16.46 -7.71
C ASN A 74 12.51 15.65 -8.93
N GLY A 75 11.28 15.91 -9.36
CA GLY A 75 10.64 15.25 -10.49
C GLY A 75 10.00 13.88 -10.17
N PRO A 76 9.28 13.30 -11.15
CA PRO A 76 8.44 12.12 -10.97
C PRO A 76 9.22 10.85 -10.58
N GLY A 77 10.39 10.62 -11.19
CA GLY A 77 11.16 9.38 -10.98
C GLY A 77 11.59 9.15 -9.53
N ARG A 78 11.99 10.21 -8.82
CA ARG A 78 12.36 10.11 -7.40
C ARG A 78 11.14 9.90 -6.50
N ALA A 79 9.98 10.47 -6.84
CA ALA A 79 8.74 10.25 -6.11
C ALA A 79 8.26 8.79 -6.24
N VAL A 80 8.31 8.23 -7.45
CA VAL A 80 8.00 6.81 -7.70
C VAL A 80 8.96 5.90 -6.94
N SER A 81 10.28 6.16 -7.01
CA SER A 81 11.27 5.36 -6.27
C SER A 81 11.05 5.40 -4.75
N ALA A 82 10.69 6.56 -4.20
CA ALA A 82 10.38 6.69 -2.77
C ALA A 82 9.13 5.90 -2.39
N LEU A 83 8.05 6.00 -3.17
CA LEU A 83 6.80 5.25 -2.92
C LEU A 83 7.00 3.74 -3.09
N LEU A 84 7.83 3.31 -4.04
CA LEU A 84 8.18 1.92 -4.23
C LEU A 84 8.93 1.34 -3.02
N LYS A 85 9.84 2.12 -2.42
CA LYS A 85 10.51 1.72 -1.17
C LYS A 85 9.52 1.58 -0.01
N VAL A 86 8.57 2.50 0.12
CA VAL A 86 7.50 2.40 1.12
C VAL A 86 6.67 1.14 0.89
N PHE A 87 6.30 0.86 -0.36
CA PHE A 87 5.54 -0.31 -0.76
C PHE A 87 6.26 -1.64 -0.45
N ILE A 88 7.56 -1.73 -0.76
CA ILE A 88 8.34 -2.94 -0.44
C ILE A 88 8.50 -3.10 1.07
N LEU A 89 8.80 -2.00 1.79
CA LEU A 89 9.01 -2.04 3.22
C LEU A 89 7.73 -2.46 3.97
N GLN A 90 6.56 -1.94 3.60
CA GLN A 90 5.31 -2.39 4.21
C GLN A 90 5.06 -3.89 3.96
N ILE A 91 5.36 -4.41 2.76
CA ILE A 91 5.13 -5.83 2.44
C ILE A 91 6.02 -6.68 3.33
N LEU A 92 7.28 -6.30 3.49
CA LEU A 92 8.21 -6.99 4.38
C LEU A 92 7.71 -6.98 5.83
N VAL A 93 7.28 -5.81 6.33
CA VAL A 93 6.75 -5.69 7.70
C VAL A 93 5.52 -6.57 7.89
N PHE A 94 4.53 -6.49 6.99
CA PHE A 94 3.32 -7.30 7.10
C PHE A 94 3.60 -8.80 6.92
N THR A 95 4.52 -9.18 6.04
CA THR A 95 4.99 -10.57 5.90
C THR A 95 5.55 -11.09 7.22
N VAL A 96 6.39 -10.29 7.89
CA VAL A 96 6.95 -10.67 9.20
C VAL A 96 5.84 -10.79 10.25
N ILE A 97 4.93 -9.81 10.32
CA ILE A 97 3.78 -9.82 11.23
C ILE A 97 2.97 -11.10 11.00
N PHE A 98 2.52 -11.36 9.78
CA PHE A 98 1.73 -12.55 9.46
C PHE A 98 2.47 -13.84 9.74
N ARG A 99 3.78 -13.91 9.47
CA ARG A 99 4.58 -15.08 9.83
C ARG A 99 4.53 -15.37 11.33
N PHE A 100 4.61 -14.34 12.18
CA PHE A 100 4.52 -14.51 13.64
C PHE A 100 3.11 -14.93 14.09
N PHE A 101 2.07 -14.31 13.52
CA PHE A 101 0.69 -14.58 13.92
C PHE A 101 0.11 -15.89 13.37
N TRP A 102 0.62 -16.39 12.24
CA TRP A 102 0.03 -17.53 11.52
C TRP A 102 0.82 -18.84 11.65
N ASN A 103 2.10 -18.77 12.05
CA ASN A 103 2.92 -19.95 12.37
C ASN A 103 3.17 -20.15 13.88
N SER A 104 2.51 -19.39 14.76
CA SER A 104 2.46 -19.68 16.21
C SER A 104 1.22 -20.52 16.54
#